data_AF-L1J273-F1
#
_entry.id   AF-L1J273-F1
#
_cell.length_a   1.000
_cell.length_b   1.000
_cell.length_c   1.000
_cell.angle_alpha   90.00
_cell.angle_beta   90.00
_cell.angle_gamma   90.00
#
_symmetry.space_group_name_H-M   'P 1'
#
loop_
_entity.id
_entity.type
_entity.pdbx_description
1 polymer ?
#
loop_
_entity_poly.entity_id
_entity_poly.type
_entity_poly.pdbx_seq_one_letter_code
_entity_poly.pdbx_strand_id
1 'polypeptide(L)'
;MAASQGNYRVVELLLEEGAEKNQKDRWGNTPLQDAVNANQGPVIQLLVQWKSELNTENSSDRLCNAASIGDLDTLKLMLEHGLSPNVGNCDQRTPLHLASAEGHNKLVEYILSKGGDVNAHDR
;
A
#
# COMPACT_ATOMS: atom_id res chain seq x y z
N MET A 1 16.26 1.00 -1.45
CA MET A 1 17.04 -0.23 -1.74
C MET A 1 17.04 -1.26 -0.60
N ALA A 2 17.61 -1.00 0.58
CA ALA A 2 17.60 -2.01 1.66
C ALA A 2 16.16 -2.46 1.99
N ALA A 3 15.22 -1.52 2.01
CA ALA A 3 13.82 -1.79 2.24
C ALA A 3 13.14 -2.62 1.13
N SER A 4 13.36 -2.27 -0.14
CA SER A 4 12.82 -3.03 -1.28
C SER A 4 13.47 -4.39 -1.49
N GLN A 5 14.67 -4.63 -0.96
CA GLN A 5 15.33 -5.93 -0.96
C GLN A 5 14.93 -6.82 0.22
N GLY A 6 14.11 -6.34 1.15
CA GLY A 6 13.73 -7.12 2.33
C GLY A 6 14.82 -7.23 3.39
N ASN A 7 15.85 -6.39 3.35
CA ASN A 7 17.00 -6.46 4.26
C ASN A 7 16.65 -5.90 5.65
N TYR A 8 15.81 -6.64 6.40
CA TYR A 8 15.29 -6.25 7.72
C TYR A 8 16.37 -5.70 8.65
N ARG A 9 17.48 -6.45 8.85
CA ARG A 9 18.52 -6.05 9.81
C ARG A 9 19.23 -4.76 9.41
N VAL A 10 19.39 -4.51 8.11
CA VAL A 10 20.00 -3.26 7.61
C VAL A 10 19.03 -2.10 7.82
N VAL A 11 17.74 -2.30 7.54
CA VAL A 11 16.72 -1.26 7.76
C VAL A 11 16.61 -0.91 9.25
N GLU A 12 16.59 -1.92 10.12
CA GLU A 12 16.55 -1.74 11.58
C GLU A 12 17.74 -0.94 12.08
N LEU A 13 18.97 -1.33 11.70
CA LEU A 13 20.18 -0.62 12.09
C LEU A 13 20.18 0.84 11.61
N LEU A 14 19.73 1.09 10.37
CA LEU A 14 19.65 2.46 9.85
C LEU A 14 18.67 3.31 10.66
N LEU A 15 17.52 2.76 11.06
CA LEU A 15 16.55 3.48 11.90
C LEU A 15 17.10 3.74 13.31
N GLU A 16 17.80 2.77 13.90
CA GLU A 16 18.48 2.91 15.20
C GLU A 16 19.54 4.02 15.20
N GLU A 17 20.27 4.18 14.09
CA GLU A 17 21.26 5.24 13.89
C GLU A 17 20.64 6.61 13.51
N GLY A 18 19.32 6.72 13.51
CA GLY A 18 18.60 7.97 13.25
C GLY A 18 18.44 8.33 11.76
N ALA A 19 18.50 7.35 10.86
CA ALA A 19 18.18 7.59 9.45
C ALA A 19 16.74 8.09 9.28
N GLU A 20 16.55 9.02 8.33
CA GLU A 20 15.21 9.59 8.13
C GLU A 20 14.23 8.60 7.49
N LYS A 21 13.28 8.13 8.29
CA LYS A 21 12.37 7.04 7.96
C LYS A 21 11.38 7.35 6.82
N ASN A 22 11.15 8.63 6.55
CA ASN A 22 10.29 9.14 5.47
C ASN A 22 11.11 9.81 4.35
N GLN A 23 12.44 9.69 4.35
CA GLN A 23 13.28 10.24 3.29
C GLN A 23 12.85 9.68 1.93
N LYS A 24 12.50 10.57 1.00
CA LYS A 24 12.17 10.18 -0.37
C LYS A 24 13.45 9.89 -1.15
N ASP A 25 13.42 8.86 -1.98
CA ASP A 25 14.46 8.57 -2.96
C ASP A 25 14.30 9.44 -4.23
N ARG A 26 15.13 9.19 -5.25
CA ARG A 26 15.08 9.94 -6.53
C ARG A 26 13.77 9.77 -7.32
N TRP A 27 12.94 8.79 -6.96
CA TRP A 27 11.64 8.52 -7.57
C TRP A 27 10.49 8.98 -6.67
N GLY A 28 10.79 9.62 -5.53
CA GLY A 28 9.77 10.09 -4.59
C GLY A 28 9.25 9.03 -3.61
N ASN A 29 9.84 7.83 -3.58
CA ASN A 29 9.41 6.75 -2.70
C ASN A 29 10.07 6.85 -1.32
N THR A 30 9.31 6.62 -0.25
CA THR A 30 9.86 6.41 1.09
C THR A 30 10.35 4.96 1.25
N PRO A 31 11.19 4.64 2.26
CA PRO A 31 11.55 3.26 2.57
C PRO A 31 10.34 2.32 2.74
N LEU A 32 9.26 2.82 3.34
CA LEU A 32 8.02 2.05 3.50
C LEU A 32 7.37 1.78 2.14
N GLN A 33 7.36 2.77 1.25
CA GLN A 33 6.83 2.62 -0.10
C GLN A 33 7.63 1.61 -0.94
N ASP A 34 8.96 1.62 -0.79
CA ASP A 34 9.90 0.65 -1.37
C ASP A 34 9.62 -0.78 -0.89
N ALA A 35 9.42 -0.96 0.41
CA ALA A 35 9.12 -2.26 1.01
C ALA A 35 7.76 -2.79 0.55
N VAL A 36 6.72 -1.94 0.56
CA VAL A 36 5.39 -2.27 0.05
C VAL A 36 5.41 -2.62 -1.43
N ASN A 37 6.17 -1.87 -2.25
CA ASN A 37 6.35 -2.16 -3.69
C ASN A 37 6.88 -3.57 -3.95
N ALA A 38 7.80 -4.00 -3.10
CA ALA A 38 8.49 -5.27 -3.25
C ALA A 38 7.86 -6.38 -2.39
N ASN A 39 6.68 -6.15 -1.81
CA ASN A 39 5.97 -7.07 -0.92
C ASN A 39 6.82 -7.61 0.25
N GLN A 40 7.61 -6.72 0.87
CA GLN A 40 8.56 -7.09 1.93
C GLN A 40 7.91 -7.02 3.32
N GLY A 41 6.97 -7.94 3.59
CA GLY A 41 6.16 -7.98 4.81
C GLY A 41 6.89 -7.65 6.12
N PRO A 42 8.00 -8.32 6.48
CA PRO A 42 8.74 -8.03 7.72
C PRO A 42 9.30 -6.61 7.79
N VAL A 43 9.80 -6.07 6.67
CA VAL A 43 10.33 -4.70 6.60
C VAL A 43 9.19 -3.68 6.72
N ILE A 44 8.04 -3.98 6.15
CA ILE A 44 6.84 -3.14 6.24
C ILE A 44 6.39 -3.05 7.69
N GLN A 45 6.30 -4.19 8.39
CA GLN A 45 5.95 -4.21 9.82
C GLN A 45 6.93 -3.40 10.67
N LEU A 46 8.23 -3.52 10.41
CA LEU A 46 9.26 -2.73 11.09
C LEU A 46 9.03 -1.22 10.86
N LEU A 47 8.93 -0.79 9.60
CA LEU A 47 8.77 0.63 9.27
C LEU A 47 7.49 1.22 9.85
N VAL A 48 6.40 0.44 9.88
CA VAL A 48 5.14 0.85 10.52
C VAL A 48 5.29 0.95 12.03
N GLN A 49 6.00 0.03 12.68
CA GLN A 49 6.31 0.12 14.12
C GLN A 49 7.10 1.40 14.46
N TRP A 50 7.96 1.82 13.55
CA TRP A 50 8.69 3.09 13.64
C TRP A 50 7.85 4.32 13.26
N LYS A 51 6.53 4.15 13.02
CA LYS A 51 5.59 5.20 12.60
C LYS A 51 6.04 5.90 11.31
N SER A 52 6.56 5.14 10.35
CA SER A 52 6.78 5.65 9.00
C SER A 52 5.44 5.87 8.31
N GLU A 53 5.37 6.90 7.47
CA GLU A 53 4.14 7.28 6.77
C GLU A 53 4.11 6.65 5.38
N LEU A 54 2.97 6.05 5.01
CA LEU A 54 2.65 5.73 3.63
C LEU A 54 2.25 7.03 2.95
N ASN A 55 3.14 7.57 2.12
CA ASN A 55 2.85 8.79 1.38
C ASN A 55 1.68 8.56 0.43
N THR A 56 0.69 9.46 0.45
CA THR A 56 -0.55 9.27 -0.30
C THR A 56 -0.41 9.54 -1.79
N GLU A 57 0.62 10.30 -2.20
CA GLU A 57 0.78 10.83 -3.57
C GLU A 57 0.75 9.78 -4.70
N ASN A 58 1.02 8.50 -4.44
CA ASN A 58 0.84 7.42 -5.42
C ASN A 58 0.21 6.16 -4.79
N SER A 59 -0.22 6.25 -3.52
CA SER A 59 -0.74 5.10 -2.78
C SER A 59 -2.13 4.69 -3.26
N SER A 60 -2.94 5.66 -3.70
CA SER A 60 -4.28 5.43 -4.26
C SER A 60 -4.20 4.69 -5.58
N ASP A 61 -3.37 5.17 -6.51
CA ASP A 61 -3.18 4.51 -7.80
C ASP A 61 -2.63 3.08 -7.62
N ARG A 62 -1.77 2.88 -6.62
CA ARG A 62 -1.25 1.54 -6.32
C ARG A 62 -2.30 0.62 -5.70
N LEU A 63 -3.09 1.09 -4.75
CA LEU A 63 -4.17 0.29 -4.17
C LEU A 63 -5.19 -0.09 -5.25
N CYS A 64 -5.51 0.85 -6.14
CA CYS A 64 -6.33 0.63 -7.31
C CYS A 64 -5.69 -0.39 -8.28
N ASN A 65 -4.39 -0.30 -8.54
CA ASN A 65 -3.69 -1.27 -9.39
C ASN A 65 -3.69 -2.68 -8.77
N ALA A 66 -3.43 -2.80 -7.46
CA ALA A 66 -3.52 -4.08 -6.74
C ALA A 66 -4.92 -4.70 -6.86
N ALA A 67 -5.96 -3.87 -6.74
CA ALA A 67 -7.33 -4.30 -6.92
C ALA A 67 -7.65 -4.73 -8.36
N SER A 68 -7.11 -4.04 -9.37
CA SER A 68 -7.28 -4.38 -10.79
C SER A 68 -6.60 -5.70 -11.16
N ILE A 69 -5.37 -5.95 -10.67
CA ILE A 69 -4.64 -7.18 -11.01
C ILE A 69 -4.99 -8.39 -10.13
N GLY A 70 -5.80 -8.21 -9.09
CA GLY A 70 -6.18 -9.31 -8.20
C GLY A 70 -5.19 -9.58 -7.05
N ASP A 71 -4.29 -8.63 -6.75
CA ASP A 71 -3.27 -8.79 -5.71
C ASP A 71 -3.83 -8.55 -4.30
N LEU A 72 -4.45 -9.60 -3.77
CA LEU A 72 -5.09 -9.60 -2.46
C LEU A 72 -4.09 -9.34 -1.33
N ASP A 73 -2.86 -9.82 -1.42
CA ASP A 73 -1.87 -9.69 -0.34
C ASP A 73 -1.38 -8.25 -0.21
N THR A 74 -1.04 -7.62 -1.34
CA THR A 74 -0.67 -6.20 -1.37
C THR A 74 -1.82 -5.32 -0.89
N LEU A 75 -3.06 -5.60 -1.34
CA LEU A 75 -4.23 -4.83 -0.93
C LEU A 75 -4.53 -4.99 0.57
N LYS A 76 -4.46 -6.21 1.11
CA LYS A 76 -4.57 -6.49 2.55
C LYS A 76 -3.59 -5.66 3.35
N LEU A 77 -2.32 -5.74 2.97
CA LEU A 77 -1.22 -5.07 3.63
C LEU A 77 -1.43 -3.55 3.68
N MET A 78 -1.84 -2.95 2.56
CA MET A 78 -2.10 -1.51 2.51
C MET A 78 -3.29 -1.08 3.37
N LEU A 79 -4.41 -1.81 3.32
CA LEU A 79 -5.60 -1.49 4.12
C LEU A 79 -5.35 -1.69 5.62
N GLU A 80 -4.57 -2.70 5.99
CA GLU A 80 -4.13 -2.92 7.38
C GLU A 80 -3.18 -1.84 7.88
N HIS A 81 -2.47 -1.18 6.97
CA HIS A 81 -1.57 -0.05 7.27
C HIS A 81 -2.21 1.33 7.08
N GLY A 82 -3.55 1.40 7.05
CA GLY A 82 -4.29 2.65 7.20
C GLY A 82 -4.65 3.36 5.90
N LEU A 83 -4.42 2.75 4.73
CA LEU A 83 -5.03 3.25 3.51
C LEU A 83 -6.55 3.05 3.56
N SER A 84 -7.28 4.06 3.08
CA SER A 84 -8.72 3.94 2.95
C SER A 84 -9.07 2.98 1.80
N PRO A 85 -10.04 2.06 1.97
CA PRO A 85 -10.54 1.23 0.87
C PRO A 85 -11.31 2.03 -0.19
N ASN A 86 -11.63 3.30 0.11
CA ASN A 86 -12.42 4.19 -0.74
C ASN A 86 -11.57 5.24 -1.47
N VAL A 87 -10.25 5.08 -1.49
CA VAL A 87 -9.40 5.96 -2.30
C VAL A 87 -9.75 5.80 -3.78
N GLY A 88 -9.84 6.91 -4.51
CA GLY A 88 -9.98 6.89 -5.98
C GLY A 88 -8.62 7.01 -6.65
N ASN A 89 -8.46 6.37 -7.80
CA ASN A 89 -7.36 6.67 -8.73
C ASN A 89 -7.64 7.98 -9.49
N CYS A 90 -6.77 8.34 -10.43
CA CYS A 90 -6.94 9.52 -11.30
C CYS A 90 -8.29 9.60 -12.04
N ASP A 91 -8.95 8.46 -12.28
CA ASP A 91 -10.27 8.36 -12.92
C ASP A 91 -11.43 8.28 -11.90
N GLN A 92 -11.16 8.56 -10.62
CA GLN A 92 -12.09 8.41 -9.49
C GLN A 92 -12.63 6.98 -9.29
N ARG A 93 -11.99 5.98 -9.90
CA ARG A 93 -12.32 4.57 -9.68
C ARG A 93 -11.71 4.10 -8.37
N THR A 94 -12.56 3.55 -7.50
CA THR A 94 -12.12 2.95 -6.23
C THR A 94 -11.57 1.53 -6.44
N PRO A 95 -10.79 1.00 -5.49
CA PRO A 95 -10.40 -0.41 -5.48
C PRO A 95 -11.58 -1.36 -5.71
N LEU A 96 -12.75 -1.04 -5.15
CA LEU A 96 -13.95 -1.85 -5.30
C LEU A 96 -14.46 -1.90 -6.74
N HIS A 97 -14.45 -0.77 -7.47
CA HIS A 97 -14.82 -0.74 -8.89
C HIS A 97 -13.92 -1.64 -9.72
N LEU A 98 -12.60 -1.54 -9.51
CA LEU A 98 -11.60 -2.28 -10.28
C LEU A 98 -11.65 -3.78 -9.99
N ALA A 99 -11.72 -4.17 -8.71
CA ALA A 99 -11.86 -5.57 -8.32
C ALA A 99 -13.16 -6.20 -8.85
N SER A 100 -14.25 -5.43 -8.89
CA SER A 100 -15.53 -5.89 -9.41
C SER A 100 -15.54 -6.02 -10.94
N ALA A 101 -14.95 -5.05 -11.65
CA ALA A 101 -14.84 -5.06 -13.11
C ALA A 101 -14.03 -6.26 -13.63
N GLU A 102 -12.98 -6.64 -12.90
CA GLU A 102 -12.07 -7.74 -13.26
C GLU A 102 -12.53 -9.10 -12.69
N GLY A 103 -13.60 -9.14 -11.89
CA GLY A 103 -14.17 -10.38 -11.34
C GLY A 103 -13.41 -10.98 -10.15
N HIS A 104 -12.63 -10.18 -9.42
CA HIS A 104 -11.82 -10.62 -8.28
C HIS A 104 -12.66 -10.77 -7.00
N ASN A 105 -13.56 -11.76 -6.97
CA ASN A 105 -14.56 -11.94 -5.90
C ASN A 105 -13.99 -11.91 -4.47
N LYS A 106 -12.88 -12.61 -4.22
CA LYS A 106 -12.22 -12.62 -2.88
C LYS A 106 -11.74 -11.24 -2.44
N LEU A 107 -11.36 -10.42 -3.42
CA LEU A 107 -10.84 -9.07 -3.22
C LEU A 107 -11.99 -8.10 -2.95
N VAL A 108 -13.10 -8.24 -3.69
CA VAL A 108 -14.37 -7.55 -3.42
C VAL A 108 -14.85 -7.83 -1.99
N GLU A 109 -14.95 -9.09 -1.60
CA GLU A 109 -15.35 -9.48 -0.24
C GLU A 109 -14.44 -8.83 0.83
N TYR A 110 -13.12 -8.84 0.60
CA TYR A 110 -12.19 -8.24 1.54
C TYR A 110 -12.31 -6.71 1.62
N ILE A 111 -12.41 -6.02 0.49
CA ILE A 111 -12.58 -4.55 0.44
C ILE A 111 -13.87 -4.15 1.17
N LEU A 112 -14.98 -4.87 0.96
CA LEU A 112 -16.24 -4.66 1.68
C LEU A 112 -16.09 -4.88 3.19
N SER A 113 -15.36 -5.92 3.60
CA SER A 113 -15.08 -6.18 5.02
C SER A 113 -14.29 -5.05 5.71
N LYS A 114 -13.56 -4.25 4.92
CA LYS A 114 -12.81 -3.07 5.39
C LYS A 114 -13.57 -1.76 5.29
N GLY A 115 -14.85 -1.78 4.88
CA GLY A 115 -15.68 -0.58 4.76
C GLY A 115 -15.65 0.07 3.36
N GLY A 116 -15.38 -0.73 2.31
CA GLY A 116 -15.53 -0.29 0.94
C GLY A 116 -16.95 0.19 0.63
N ASP A 117 -17.08 1.36 0.03
CA ASP A 117 -18.36 1.96 -0.34
C ASP A 117 -18.85 1.41 -1.69
N VAL A 118 -19.91 0.61 -1.63
CA VAL A 118 -20.60 0.06 -2.81
C VAL A 118 -21.28 1.12 -3.67
N ASN A 119 -21.54 2.31 -3.12
CA ASN A 119 -22.17 3.42 -3.81
C ASN A 119 -21.16 4.47 -4.27
N ALA A 120 -19.86 4.23 -4.10
CA ALA A 120 -18.85 5.10 -4.68
C ALA A 120 -19.16 5.28 -6.17
N HIS A 121 -19.19 6.51 -6.65
CA HIS A 121 -19.45 6.81 -8.05
C HIS A 121 -18.12 6.89 -8.79
N ASP A 122 -17.98 6.10 -9.86
CA ASP A 122 -17.00 6.39 -10.90
C ASP A 122 -17.52 7.49 -11.84
N ARG A 123 -16.61 8.11 -12.59
CA ARG A 123 -16.93 9.25 -13.47
C ARG A 123 -17.23 8.80 -14.90
#